data_AF-A0A349L2N4-F1
#
_entry.id   AF-A0A349L2N4-F1
#
_cell.length_a   1.000
_cell.length_b   1.000
_cell.length_c   1.000
_cell.angle_alpha   90.00
_cell.angle_beta   90.00
_cell.angle_gamma   90.00
#
_symmetry.space_group_name_H-M   'P 1'
#
loop_
_entity.id
_entity.type
_entity.pdbx_description
1 polymer ?
#
loop_
_entity_poly.entity_id
_entity_poly.type
_entity_poly.pdbx_seq_one_letter_code
_entity_poly.pdbx_strand_id
1 'polypeptide(L)'
;MSRFVPAGSYQKTASQINTNLYGKAQRRDQTWVASGFNITNLSGGLVNLDGSLQPENDATPSSGFIPNGSYKLTVESVSSVLSAYCQKRDGSWQWATLDITRYVAGQGDIANIDGELKIQ
;
A
#
# COMPACT_ATOMS: atom_id res chain seq x y z
N MET A 1 0.20 2.44 15.12
CA MET A 1 -0.12 2.60 13.69
C MET A 1 0.82 1.72 12.91
N SER A 2 0.33 1.04 11.88
CA SER A 2 1.13 0.13 11.07
C SER A 2 2.17 0.86 10.23
N ARG A 3 3.32 0.21 10.02
CA ARG A 3 4.46 0.71 9.23
C ARG A 3 4.08 1.09 7.81
N PHE A 4 3.14 0.38 7.21
CA PHE A 4 2.77 0.53 5.80
C PHE A 4 1.70 1.60 5.57
N VAL A 5 1.08 2.12 6.64
CA VAL A 5 0.17 3.25 6.55
C VAL A 5 0.97 4.53 6.76
N PRO A 6 1.19 5.36 5.73
CA PRO A 6 1.92 6.61 5.87
C PRO A 6 1.19 7.54 6.84
N ALA A 7 1.96 8.19 7.72
CA ALA A 7 1.45 9.31 8.50
C ALA A 7 1.11 10.48 7.58
N GLY A 8 0.10 11.26 7.95
CA GLY A 8 -0.24 12.50 7.26
C GLY A 8 -1.49 13.16 7.80
N SER A 9 -1.74 14.40 7.41
CA SER A 9 -2.90 15.17 7.86
C SER A 9 -4.24 14.57 7.41
N TYR A 10 -4.26 13.80 6.32
CA TYR A 10 -5.46 13.10 5.83
C TYR A 10 -6.14 12.26 6.91
N GLN A 11 -5.38 11.71 7.87
CA GLN A 11 -5.92 10.86 8.94
C GLN A 11 -6.94 11.57 9.84
N LYS A 12 -6.96 12.92 9.84
CA LYS A 12 -7.95 13.71 10.59
C LYS A 12 -9.34 13.72 9.93
N THR A 13 -9.39 13.53 8.61
CA THR A 13 -10.62 13.66 7.80
C THR A 13 -10.81 12.45 6.86
N ALA A 14 -10.18 11.32 7.19
CA ALA A 14 -10.29 10.08 6.46
C ALA A 14 -10.54 8.91 7.42
N SER A 15 -11.30 7.93 6.97
CA SER A 15 -11.63 6.70 7.70
C SER A 15 -11.39 5.47 6.81
N GLN A 16 -11.47 4.26 7.39
CA GLN A 16 -11.27 3.00 6.65
C GLN A 16 -9.95 2.96 5.87
N ILE A 17 -8.87 3.45 6.50
CA ILE A 17 -7.56 3.61 5.89
C ILE A 17 -6.91 2.24 5.73
N ASN A 18 -6.58 1.89 4.50
CA ASN A 18 -5.93 0.64 4.13
C ASN A 18 -4.78 0.91 3.17
N THR A 19 -3.78 0.04 3.19
CA THR A 19 -2.70 0.01 2.21
C THR A 19 -2.68 -1.36 1.56
N ASN A 20 -2.76 -1.38 0.23
CA ASN A 20 -2.73 -2.60 -0.56
C ASN A 20 -1.49 -2.59 -1.45
N LEU A 21 -0.80 -3.72 -1.48
CA LEU A 21 0.25 -3.98 -2.46
C LEU A 21 -0.38 -4.65 -3.67
N TYR A 22 0.00 -4.22 -4.87
CA TYR A 22 -0.37 -4.85 -6.13
C TYR A 22 0.89 -5.19 -6.94
N GLY A 23 0.80 -6.23 -7.76
CA GLY A 23 1.85 -6.62 -8.69
C GLY A 23 1.40 -7.75 -9.61
N LYS A 24 2.31 -8.22 -10.45
CA LYS A 24 2.13 -9.42 -11.28
C LYS A 24 3.01 -10.51 -10.73
N ALA A 25 2.41 -11.56 -10.18
CA ALA A 25 3.12 -12.68 -9.57
C ALA A 25 3.27 -13.84 -10.56
N GLN A 26 4.46 -14.43 -10.61
CA GLN A 26 4.75 -15.58 -11.44
C GLN A 26 4.23 -16.86 -10.77
N ARG A 27 3.56 -17.71 -11.53
CA ARG A 27 3.15 -19.05 -11.14
C ARG A 27 4.23 -20.08 -11.45
N ARG A 28 4.11 -21.29 -10.90
CA ARG A 28 5.05 -22.40 -11.17
C ARG A 28 5.09 -22.79 -12.64
N ASP A 29 3.96 -22.66 -13.34
CA ASP A 29 3.82 -22.88 -14.78
C ASP A 29 4.42 -21.76 -15.66
N GLN A 30 5.15 -20.81 -15.04
CA GLN A 30 5.77 -19.63 -15.67
C GLN A 30 4.78 -18.59 -16.21
N THR A 31 3.47 -18.77 -16.00
CA THR A 31 2.48 -17.73 -16.32
C THR A 31 2.46 -16.64 -15.25
N TRP A 32 1.95 -15.46 -15.62
CA TRP A 32 1.88 -14.30 -14.74
C TRP A 32 0.43 -13.96 -14.43
N VAL A 33 0.12 -13.73 -13.16
CA VAL A 33 -1.22 -13.35 -12.70
C VAL A 33 -1.18 -12.06 -11.88
N ALA A 34 -2.22 -11.24 -12.00
CA ALA A 34 -2.40 -10.10 -11.11
C ALA A 34 -2.57 -10.61 -9.67
N SER A 35 -1.75 -10.09 -8.76
CA SER A 35 -1.79 -10.44 -7.35
C SER A 35 -1.77 -9.18 -6.51
N GLY A 36 -2.43 -9.24 -5.36
CA GLY A 36 -2.39 -8.16 -4.38
C GLY A 36 -2.53 -8.69 -2.97
N PHE A 37 -2.10 -7.89 -2.01
CA PHE A 37 -2.19 -8.22 -0.59
C PHE A 37 -2.45 -6.95 0.23
N ASN A 38 -3.36 -7.02 1.20
CA ASN A 38 -3.57 -5.91 2.12
C ASN A 38 -2.43 -5.90 3.14
N ILE A 39 -1.55 -4.90 3.04
CA ILE A 39 -0.37 -4.75 3.89
C ILE A 39 -0.65 -3.83 5.09
N THR A 40 -1.89 -3.38 5.28
CA THR A 40 -2.29 -2.43 6.32
C THR A 40 -1.84 -2.87 7.70
N ASN A 41 -1.87 -4.16 8.02
CA ASN A 41 -1.42 -4.68 9.32
C ASN A 41 -0.32 -5.74 9.17
N LEU A 42 0.38 -5.75 8.04
CA LEU A 42 1.45 -6.72 7.80
C LEU A 42 2.60 -6.47 8.77
N SER A 43 3.05 -7.54 9.42
CA SER A 43 4.32 -7.60 10.13
C SER A 43 5.26 -8.51 9.36
N GLY A 44 6.32 -7.96 8.80
CA GLY A 44 7.36 -8.69 8.07
C GLY A 44 7.31 -8.49 6.56
N GLY A 45 7.54 -9.57 5.82
CA GLY A 45 7.64 -9.56 4.37
C GLY A 45 6.50 -10.28 3.66
N LEU A 46 6.62 -10.41 2.34
CA LEU A 46 5.73 -11.24 1.53
C LEU A 46 6.52 -12.30 0.74
N VAL A 47 5.87 -13.43 0.52
CA VAL A 47 6.28 -14.48 -0.41
C VAL A 47 5.26 -14.58 -1.54
N ASN A 48 5.73 -14.93 -2.73
CA ASN A 48 4.86 -15.37 -3.81
C ASN A 48 4.67 -16.89 -3.73
N LEU A 49 3.46 -17.32 -3.40
CA LEU A 49 3.05 -18.72 -3.41
C LEU A 49 2.17 -18.99 -4.63
N ASP A 50 2.81 -19.38 -5.74
CA ASP A 50 2.14 -19.77 -6.99
C ASP A 50 1.13 -18.74 -7.52
N GLY A 51 1.57 -17.47 -7.60
CA GLY A 51 0.74 -16.36 -8.05
C GLY A 51 -0.09 -15.69 -6.96
N SER A 52 -0.02 -16.15 -5.71
CA SER A 52 -0.66 -15.53 -4.56
C SER A 52 0.39 -14.93 -3.61
N LEU A 53 0.31 -13.63 -3.36
CA LEU A 53 1.09 -12.99 -2.29
C LEU A 53 0.61 -13.48 -0.92
N GLN A 54 1.54 -13.86 -0.05
CA GLN A 54 1.27 -14.33 1.32
C GLN A 54 2.29 -13.74 2.30
N PRO A 55 1.98 -13.60 3.59
CA PRO A 55 2.95 -13.16 4.60
C PRO A 55 4.12 -14.14 4.72
N GLU A 56 5.32 -13.62 4.94
CA GLU A 56 6.47 -14.40 5.37
C GLU A 56 7.20 -13.73 6.53
N ASN A 57 7.97 -14.55 7.26
CA ASN A 57 8.83 -14.07 8.33
C ASN A 57 10.08 -13.43 7.71
N ASP A 58 10.03 -12.13 7.52
CA ASP A 58 11.17 -11.29 7.11
C ASP A 58 11.18 -10.02 7.96
N ALA A 59 12.29 -9.28 7.94
CA ALA A 59 12.38 -7.98 8.60
C ALA A 59 11.47 -6.97 7.89
N THR A 60 10.79 -6.13 8.68
CA THR A 60 10.08 -4.96 8.12
C THR A 60 11.09 -3.99 7.48
N PRO A 61 10.71 -3.34 6.37
CA PRO A 61 11.63 -2.44 5.66
C PRO A 61 11.98 -1.21 6.51
N SER A 62 13.26 -0.82 6.48
CA SER A 62 13.80 0.36 7.20
C SER A 62 13.40 1.69 6.55
N SER A 63 12.99 1.68 5.27
CA SER A 63 12.44 2.83 4.56
C SER A 63 11.37 2.41 3.54
N GLY A 64 10.49 3.35 3.17
CA GLY A 64 9.43 3.14 2.18
C GLY A 64 8.22 2.34 2.68
N PHE A 65 7.26 2.13 1.77
CA PHE A 65 5.95 1.51 2.01
C PHE A 65 5.76 0.20 1.24
N ILE A 66 6.86 -0.36 0.74
CA ILE A 66 6.89 -1.65 0.03
C ILE A 66 7.47 -2.68 0.99
N PRO A 67 6.75 -3.77 1.32
CA PRO A 67 7.26 -4.79 2.23
C PRO A 67 8.50 -5.46 1.66
N ASN A 68 9.35 -5.96 2.56
CA ASN A 68 10.43 -6.85 2.18
C ASN A 68 9.90 -8.21 1.76
N GLY A 69 10.81 -9.04 1.28
CA GLY A 69 10.55 -10.44 1.09
C GLY A 69 10.92 -11.03 -0.25
N SER A 70 10.88 -12.35 -0.28
CA SER A 70 11.23 -13.22 -1.40
C SER A 70 10.34 -13.01 -2.63
N TYR A 71 9.13 -12.46 -2.45
CA TYR A 71 8.24 -12.12 -3.57
C TYR A 71 8.90 -11.21 -4.60
N LYS A 72 9.84 -10.33 -4.19
CA LYS A 72 10.55 -9.41 -5.10
C LYS A 72 11.30 -10.11 -6.23
N LEU A 73 11.60 -11.41 -6.08
CA LEU A 73 12.27 -12.23 -7.10
C LEU A 73 11.32 -12.72 -8.20
N THR A 74 10.02 -12.81 -7.91
CA THR A 74 9.02 -13.47 -8.77
C THR A 74 7.75 -12.64 -8.94
N VAL A 75 7.80 -11.37 -8.56
CA VAL A 75 6.70 -10.41 -8.71
C VAL A 75 7.22 -9.14 -9.36
N GLU A 76 6.59 -8.77 -10.47
CA GLU A 76 6.93 -7.58 -11.23
C GLU A 76 5.87 -6.49 -11.08
N SER A 77 6.23 -5.25 -11.48
CA SER A 77 5.32 -4.10 -11.48
C SER A 77 4.68 -3.83 -10.11
N VAL A 78 5.49 -3.95 -9.04
CA VAL A 78 5.03 -3.77 -7.66
C VAL A 78 4.63 -2.31 -7.42
N SER A 79 3.43 -2.11 -6.88
CA SER A 79 2.93 -0.80 -6.46
C SER A 79 2.26 -0.90 -5.09
N SER A 80 2.47 0.11 -4.25
CA SER A 80 1.83 0.26 -2.94
C SER A 80 0.82 1.39 -3.02
N VAL A 81 -0.45 1.08 -2.78
CA VAL A 81 -1.57 2.01 -2.94
C VAL A 81 -2.26 2.19 -1.60
N LEU A 82 -2.29 3.45 -1.15
CA LEU A 82 -3.11 3.89 -0.03
C LEU A 82 -4.54 4.07 -0.50
N SER A 83 -5.51 3.56 0.25
CA SER A 83 -6.93 3.75 0.04
C SER A 83 -7.58 4.20 1.33
N ALA A 84 -8.46 5.20 1.26
CA ALA A 84 -9.22 5.65 2.41
C ALA A 84 -10.58 6.23 1.98
N TYR A 85 -11.53 6.24 2.90
CA TYR A 85 -12.81 6.91 2.75
C TYR A 85 -12.67 8.33 3.30
N CYS A 86 -12.57 9.31 2.41
CA CYS A 86 -12.20 10.69 2.68
C CYS A 86 -13.42 11.62 2.68
N GLN A 87 -13.46 12.54 3.64
CA GLN A 87 -14.50 13.56 3.74
C GLN A 87 -14.22 14.72 2.77
N LYS A 88 -15.25 15.15 2.04
CA LYS A 88 -15.26 16.34 1.18
C LYS A 88 -15.56 17.60 2.00
N ARG A 89 -15.36 18.77 1.39
CA ARG A 89 -15.66 20.09 1.99
C ARG A 89 -17.16 20.29 2.23
N ASP A 90 -18.01 19.66 1.42
CA ASP A 90 -19.46 19.68 1.60
C ASP A 90 -19.95 18.72 2.71
N GLY A 91 -19.03 18.00 3.37
CA GLY A 91 -19.32 17.04 4.43
C GLY A 91 -19.68 15.64 3.96
N SER A 92 -19.89 15.43 2.65
CA SER A 92 -20.05 14.10 2.07
C SER A 92 -18.74 13.32 2.09
N TRP A 93 -18.80 12.01 1.83
CA TRP A 93 -17.63 11.14 1.87
C TRP A 93 -17.47 10.37 0.56
N GLN A 94 -16.23 10.08 0.17
CA GLN A 94 -15.94 9.26 -1.02
C GLN A 94 -14.68 8.44 -0.84
N TRP A 95 -14.56 7.36 -1.61
CA TRP A 95 -13.32 6.60 -1.68
C TRP A 95 -12.27 7.34 -2.48
N ALA A 96 -11.06 7.41 -1.93
CA ALA A 96 -9.89 7.95 -2.59
C ALA A 96 -8.73 6.95 -2.51
N THR A 97 -7.89 6.97 -3.54
CA THR A 97 -6.67 6.17 -3.59
C THR A 97 -5.47 7.04 -3.98
N LEU A 98 -4.31 6.70 -3.46
CA LEU A 98 -3.05 7.36 -3.76
C LEU A 98 -1.94 6.32 -3.90
N ASP A 99 -1.19 6.39 -5.00
CA ASP A 99 0.03 5.59 -5.17
C ASP A 99 1.13 6.16 -4.26
N ILE A 100 1.59 5.35 -3.31
CA ILE A 100 2.64 5.69 -2.34
C ILE A 100 3.92 4.87 -2.58
N THR A 101 4.03 4.19 -3.72
CA THR A 101 5.19 3.34 -4.09
C THR A 101 6.51 4.09 -3.98
N ARG A 102 6.51 5.37 -4.38
CA ARG A 102 7.69 6.25 -4.34
C ARG A 102 7.61 7.34 -3.27
N TYR A 103 6.60 7.28 -2.39
CA TYR A 103 6.47 8.27 -1.34
C TYR A 103 7.55 8.09 -0.26
N VAL A 104 8.22 9.18 0.09
CA VAL A 104 9.24 9.21 1.14
C VAL A 104 8.71 10.02 2.31
N ALA A 105 8.55 9.37 3.46
CA ALA A 105 8.10 10.04 4.67
C ALA A 105 9.03 11.21 5.01
N GLY A 106 8.45 12.40 5.23
CA GLY A 106 9.19 13.63 5.54
C GLY A 106 9.55 14.51 4.34
N GLN A 107 9.27 14.07 3.10
CA GLN A 107 9.41 14.92 1.89
C GLN A 107 8.11 15.60 1.46
N GLY A 108 7.01 15.33 2.15
CA GLY A 108 5.70 15.92 1.94
C GLY A 108 4.70 15.36 2.94
N ASP A 109 3.54 15.99 3.03
CA ASP A 109 2.40 15.50 3.80
C ASP A 109 1.40 14.83 2.86
N ILE A 110 0.79 13.73 3.32
CA ILE A 110 -0.39 13.19 2.64
C ILE A 110 -1.61 13.88 3.23
N ALA A 111 -2.35 14.60 2.40
CA ALA A 111 -3.51 15.37 2.80
C ALA A 111 -4.77 14.88 2.07
N ASN A 112 -5.91 15.04 2.75
CA ASN A 112 -7.22 14.92 2.12
C ASN A 112 -7.66 16.31 1.64
N ILE A 113 -7.73 16.50 0.32
CA ILE A 113 -8.14 17.73 -0.34
C ILE A 113 -9.48 17.48 -1.02
N ASP A 114 -10.57 17.87 -0.34
CA ASP A 114 -11.94 17.75 -0.84
C ASP A 114 -12.34 16.31 -1.26
N GLY A 115 -11.95 15.34 -0.43
CA GLY A 115 -12.20 13.93 -0.66
C GLY A 115 -11.20 13.26 -1.60
N GLU A 116 -10.09 13.92 -1.97
CA GLU A 116 -8.99 13.34 -2.76
C GLU A 116 -7.71 13.26 -1.93
N LEU A 117 -6.99 12.13 -1.97
CA LEU A 117 -5.69 11.98 -1.33
C LEU A 117 -4.58 12.56 -2.21
N LYS A 118 -3.78 13.48 -1.67
CA LYS A 118 -2.67 14.15 -2.39
C LYS A 118 -1.43 14.27 -1.52
N ILE A 119 -0.26 14.33 -2.15
CA ILE A 119 1.02 14.68 -1.52
C ILE A 119 1.25 16.18 -1.74
N GLN A 120 1.56 16.93 -0.68
CA GLN A 120 1.85 18.37 -0.72
C GLN A 120 3.03 18.76 0.17
#